data_AF-A0A7J6TZC8-F1
#
_entry.id   AF-A0A7J6TZC8-F1
#
_cell.length_a   1.000
_cell.length_b   1.000
_cell.length_c   1.000
_cell.angle_alpha   90.00
_cell.angle_beta   90.00
_cell.angle_gamma   90.00
#
_symmetry.space_group_name_H-M   'P 1'
#
loop_
_entity.id
_entity.type
_entity.pdbx_description
1 polymer ?
#
loop_
_entity_poly.entity_id
_entity_poly.type
_entity_poly.pdbx_seq_one_letter_code
_entity_poly.pdbx_strand_id
1 'polypeptide(L)'
;FTGKVRIAMSDMPNEMASVEFDYTDTLADVATRVEAQAGFPLEQVKLFYGKDVLTGDGTIGDHIPGGVLSMTAILHFAGLVQVFTRNKDGEVFPFAVDPEGTVDDLKRLIHDRAEYPARAQELSIDGVELEDEQPLSKWLDADCSFPYFIDIGNILKLVLQLGSFGAHTYFTSGAMAVAQLKSVLELD
;
A
#
# COMPACT_ATOMS: atom_id res chain seq x y z
N PHE A 1 -26.02 -20.50 -9.50
CA PHE A 1 -26.34 -19.34 -8.67
C PHE A 1 -25.38 -18.23 -9.05
N THR A 2 -25.86 -17.09 -9.56
CA THR A 2 -25.02 -15.90 -9.82
C THR A 2 -25.21 -14.95 -8.65
N GLY A 3 -24.24 -14.94 -7.75
CA GLY A 3 -24.22 -14.05 -6.60
C GLY A 3 -22.78 -13.66 -6.31
N LYS A 4 -22.63 -12.47 -5.72
CA LYS A 4 -21.33 -11.97 -5.31
C LYS A 4 -21.10 -12.30 -3.84
N VAL A 5 -19.90 -12.76 -3.52
CA VAL A 5 -19.45 -13.00 -2.14
C VAL A 5 -18.41 -11.94 -1.81
N ARG A 6 -18.58 -11.26 -0.67
CA ARG A 6 -17.56 -10.35 -0.16
C ARG A 6 -16.65 -11.09 0.80
N ILE A 7 -15.35 -10.95 0.60
CA ILE A 7 -14.32 -11.53 1.46
C ILE A 7 -13.61 -10.38 2.18
N ALA A 8 -13.68 -10.38 3.51
CA ALA A 8 -12.94 -9.44 4.34
C ALA A 8 -11.54 -10.00 4.65
N MET A 9 -10.50 -9.22 4.42
CA MET A 9 -9.12 -9.59 4.74
C MET A 9 -8.76 -9.06 6.13
N SER A 10 -8.39 -9.97 7.00
CA SER A 10 -7.90 -9.69 8.36
C SER A 10 -6.38 -9.73 8.39
N ASP A 11 -5.81 -9.09 9.41
CA ASP A 11 -4.37 -9.05 9.70
C ASP A 11 -3.51 -8.34 8.63
N MET A 12 -4.15 -7.59 7.73
CA MET A 12 -3.48 -6.66 6.83
C MET A 12 -2.66 -5.63 7.65
N PRO A 13 -1.36 -5.44 7.37
CA PRO A 13 -0.49 -4.58 8.18
C PRO A 13 -0.92 -3.11 8.19
N ASN A 14 -1.58 -2.68 7.12
CA ASN A 14 -1.81 -1.27 6.84
C ASN A 14 -3.29 -0.85 6.78
N GLU A 15 -4.28 -1.78 6.83
CA GLU A 15 -5.74 -1.58 7.13
C GLU A 15 -6.59 -2.79 6.66
N MET A 16 -7.79 -3.01 7.24
CA MET A 16 -8.76 -4.00 6.75
C MET A 16 -9.33 -3.63 5.38
N ALA A 17 -9.09 -4.49 4.39
CA ALA A 17 -9.67 -4.36 3.05
C ALA A 17 -10.63 -5.51 2.74
N SER A 18 -11.57 -5.29 1.81
CA SER A 18 -12.53 -6.31 1.38
C SER A 18 -12.61 -6.37 -0.14
N VAL A 19 -12.73 -7.58 -0.70
CA VAL A 19 -12.80 -7.82 -2.15
C VAL A 19 -14.07 -8.60 -2.48
N GLU A 20 -14.67 -8.31 -3.63
CA GLU A 20 -15.82 -9.04 -4.16
C GLU A 20 -15.40 -10.14 -5.13
N PHE A 21 -16.03 -11.30 -4.99
CA PHE A 21 -15.81 -12.50 -5.80
C PHE A 21 -17.13 -13.05 -6.31
N ASP A 22 -17.09 -13.80 -7.40
CA ASP A 22 -18.24 -14.52 -7.94
C ASP A 22 -18.31 -15.94 -7.35
N TYR A 23 -19.51 -16.48 -7.13
CA TYR A 23 -19.67 -17.87 -6.64
C TYR A 23 -18.99 -18.93 -7.52
N THR A 24 -18.70 -18.61 -8.78
CA THR A 24 -18.01 -19.48 -9.72
C THR A 24 -16.49 -19.43 -9.62
N ASP A 25 -15.94 -18.43 -8.91
CA ASP A 25 -14.51 -18.34 -8.65
C ASP A 25 -14.05 -19.54 -7.81
N THR A 26 -12.86 -20.06 -8.08
CA THR A 26 -12.29 -21.13 -7.27
C THR A 26 -11.64 -20.58 -6.00
N LEU A 27 -11.46 -21.43 -4.98
CA LEU A 27 -10.71 -21.03 -3.79
C LEU A 27 -9.26 -20.62 -4.13
N ALA A 28 -8.68 -21.21 -5.18
CA ALA A 28 -7.37 -20.82 -5.70
C ALA A 28 -7.41 -19.40 -6.31
N ASP A 29 -8.43 -19.09 -7.12
CA ASP A 29 -8.60 -17.74 -7.68
C ASP A 29 -8.77 -16.70 -6.59
N VAL A 30 -9.49 -17.06 -5.52
CA VAL A 30 -9.63 -16.21 -4.33
C VAL A 30 -8.27 -15.97 -3.68
N ALA A 31 -7.50 -17.02 -3.41
CA ALA A 31 -6.20 -16.89 -2.79
C ALA A 31 -5.27 -15.99 -3.62
N THR A 32 -5.17 -16.21 -4.93
CA THR A 32 -4.33 -15.39 -5.82
C THR A 32 -4.76 -13.94 -5.89
N ARG A 33 -6.08 -13.64 -5.93
CA ARG A 33 -6.55 -12.25 -5.91
C ARG A 33 -6.37 -11.59 -4.55
N VAL A 34 -6.54 -12.35 -3.47
CA VAL A 34 -6.26 -11.87 -2.11
C VAL A 34 -4.77 -11.56 -1.95
N GLU A 35 -3.87 -12.41 -2.46
CA GLU A 35 -2.42 -12.15 -2.52
C GLU A 35 -2.11 -10.89 -3.34
N ALA A 36 -2.69 -10.76 -4.53
CA ALA A 36 -2.52 -9.59 -5.38
C ALA A 36 -3.04 -8.30 -4.71
N GLN A 37 -4.15 -8.38 -3.98
CA GLN A 37 -4.74 -7.25 -3.26
C GLN A 37 -3.94 -6.91 -1.99
N ALA A 38 -3.35 -7.91 -1.33
CA ALA A 38 -2.53 -7.70 -0.15
C ALA A 38 -1.30 -6.84 -0.48
N GLY A 39 -0.75 -6.98 -1.69
CA GLY A 39 0.40 -6.19 -2.16
C GLY A 39 1.72 -6.57 -1.47
N PHE A 40 1.72 -7.65 -0.69
CA PHE A 40 2.85 -8.16 0.07
C PHE A 40 2.93 -9.68 -0.09
N PRO A 41 4.14 -10.28 0.02
CA PRO A 41 4.30 -11.72 0.00
C PRO A 41 3.58 -12.36 1.19
N LEU A 42 2.61 -13.23 0.90
CA LEU A 42 1.92 -14.03 1.89
C LEU A 42 2.60 -15.39 2.02
N GLU A 43 2.88 -15.80 3.26
CA GLU A 43 3.30 -17.17 3.57
C GLU A 43 2.09 -18.11 3.52
N GLN A 44 0.92 -17.59 3.91
CA GLN A 44 -0.31 -18.38 3.95
C GLN A 44 -1.56 -17.50 3.85
N VAL A 45 -2.51 -17.93 3.03
CA VAL A 45 -3.89 -17.45 3.02
C VAL A 45 -4.81 -18.53 3.58
N LYS A 46 -5.52 -18.24 4.66
CA LYS A 46 -6.57 -19.13 5.18
C LYS A 46 -7.94 -18.49 4.96
N LEU A 47 -8.78 -19.17 4.19
CA LEU A 47 -10.15 -18.75 3.93
C LEU A 47 -11.09 -19.38 4.97
N PHE A 48 -11.98 -18.57 5.52
CA PHE A 48 -12.94 -18.96 6.54
C PHE A 48 -14.36 -18.62 6.12
N TYR A 49 -15.24 -19.58 6.35
CA TYR A 49 -16.68 -19.36 6.36
C TYR A 49 -17.20 -19.58 7.78
N GLY A 50 -17.54 -18.48 8.47
CA GLY A 50 -17.87 -18.53 9.89
C GLY A 50 -16.67 -18.99 10.72
N LYS A 51 -16.72 -20.21 11.25
CA LYS A 51 -15.63 -20.82 12.05
C LYS A 51 -14.86 -21.92 11.30
N ASP A 52 -15.34 -22.29 10.12
CA ASP A 52 -14.80 -23.40 9.36
C ASP A 52 -13.77 -22.88 8.36
N VAL A 53 -12.59 -23.52 8.34
CA VAL A 53 -11.54 -23.25 7.34
C VAL A 53 -11.94 -23.96 6.05
N LEU A 54 -11.97 -23.22 4.94
CA LEU A 54 -12.17 -23.80 3.63
C LEU A 54 -10.86 -24.36 3.11
N THR A 55 -10.88 -25.64 2.72
CA THR A 55 -9.70 -26.34 2.16
C THR A 55 -10.13 -27.21 0.98
N GLY A 56 -9.16 -27.51 0.10
CA GLY A 56 -9.38 -28.32 -1.09
C GLY A 56 -9.72 -27.50 -2.34
N ASP A 57 -10.12 -28.22 -3.38
CA ASP A 57 -10.42 -27.66 -4.70
C ASP A 57 -11.92 -27.34 -4.83
N GLY A 58 -12.28 -26.56 -5.85
CA GLY A 58 -13.67 -26.23 -6.17
C GLY A 58 -13.98 -24.74 -6.10
N THR A 59 -15.23 -24.42 -6.43
CA THR A 59 -15.75 -23.05 -6.47
C THR A 59 -16.21 -22.58 -5.10
N ILE A 60 -16.25 -21.27 -4.87
CA ILE A 60 -16.84 -20.68 -3.65
C ILE A 60 -18.24 -21.27 -3.39
N GLY A 61 -19.03 -21.48 -4.45
CA GLY A 61 -20.37 -22.08 -4.36
C GLY A 61 -20.41 -23.53 -3.90
N ASP A 62 -19.34 -24.30 -4.07
CA ASP A 62 -19.25 -25.68 -3.56
C ASP A 62 -19.04 -25.71 -2.03
N HIS A 63 -18.40 -24.66 -1.50
CA HIS A 63 -18.02 -24.56 -0.08
C HIS A 63 -19.00 -23.76 0.76
N ILE A 64 -19.80 -22.89 0.15
CA ILE A 64 -20.74 -22.01 0.85
C ILE A 64 -22.18 -22.38 0.52
N PRO A 65 -23.01 -22.73 1.53
CA PRO A 65 -24.43 -22.98 1.30
C PRO A 65 -25.12 -21.70 0.80
N GLY A 66 -25.93 -21.84 -0.25
CA GLY A 66 -26.58 -20.71 -0.92
C GLY A 66 -27.39 -19.84 0.04
N GLY A 67 -26.93 -18.60 0.28
CA GLY A 67 -27.62 -17.62 1.11
C GLY A 67 -26.71 -16.70 1.94
N VAL A 68 -25.45 -17.07 2.19
CA VAL A 68 -24.51 -16.22 2.94
C VAL A 68 -23.45 -15.64 2.02
N LEU A 69 -23.29 -14.30 2.08
CA LEU A 69 -22.51 -13.50 1.13
C LEU A 69 -21.20 -12.97 1.75
N SER A 70 -20.76 -13.49 2.90
CA SER A 70 -19.57 -12.99 3.59
C SER A 70 -18.63 -14.10 4.05
N MET A 71 -17.35 -13.97 3.72
CA MET A 71 -16.24 -14.79 4.23
C MET A 71 -15.15 -13.91 4.85
N THR A 72 -14.24 -14.53 5.58
CA THR A 72 -13.03 -13.88 6.08
C THR A 72 -11.79 -14.60 5.58
N ALA A 73 -10.78 -13.86 5.15
CA ALA A 73 -9.44 -14.36 4.88
C ALA A 73 -8.52 -13.90 6.01
N ILE A 74 -7.79 -14.84 6.63
CA ILE A 74 -6.69 -14.54 7.54
C ILE A 74 -5.39 -14.67 6.76
N LEU A 75 -4.57 -13.63 6.80
CA LEU A 75 -3.35 -13.52 6.01
C LEU A 75 -2.13 -13.60 6.94
N HIS A 76 -1.20 -14.49 6.61
CA HIS A 76 0.10 -14.55 7.27
C HIS A 76 1.15 -14.03 6.29
N PHE A 77 1.85 -12.97 6.68
CA PHE A 77 2.86 -12.32 5.86
C PHE A 77 4.25 -12.87 6.17
N ALA A 78 5.03 -13.15 5.14
CA ALA A 78 6.41 -13.58 5.31
C ALA A 78 7.34 -12.37 5.35
N GLY A 79 8.25 -12.31 6.32
CA GLY A 79 9.44 -11.45 6.24
C GLY A 79 9.19 -9.94 6.14
N LEU A 80 8.00 -9.44 6.48
CA LEU A 80 7.75 -8.00 6.47
C LEU A 80 8.61 -7.28 7.51
N VAL A 81 9.16 -6.15 7.10
CA VAL A 81 9.93 -5.25 7.94
C VAL A 81 9.06 -4.05 8.30
N GLN A 82 9.05 -3.68 9.58
CA GLN A 82 8.38 -2.47 10.03
C GLN A 82 9.29 -1.26 9.82
N VAL A 83 8.82 -0.29 9.04
CA VAL A 83 9.47 1.02 8.87
C VAL A 83 8.60 2.14 9.44
N PHE A 84 9.24 3.26 9.76
CA PHE A 84 8.59 4.45 10.30
C PHE A 84 8.87 5.62 9.38
N THR A 85 7.84 6.11 8.71
CA THR A 85 7.98 7.28 7.84
C THR A 85 7.67 8.53 8.64
N ARG A 86 8.51 9.56 8.54
CA ARG A 86 8.32 10.82 9.25
C ARG A 86 8.06 11.95 8.26
N ASN A 87 7.02 12.75 8.47
CA ASN A 87 6.82 13.97 7.67
C ASN A 87 7.61 15.16 8.21
N LYS A 88 7.62 16.26 7.46
CA LYS A 88 8.27 17.53 7.86
C LYS A 88 7.75 18.12 9.18
N ASP A 89 6.53 17.77 9.58
CA ASP A 89 5.89 18.24 10.81
C ASP A 89 6.30 17.37 12.02
N GLY A 90 7.09 16.31 11.79
CA GLY A 90 7.58 15.38 12.80
C GLY A 90 6.60 14.25 13.13
N GLU A 91 5.46 14.17 12.42
CA GLU A 91 4.50 13.07 12.57
C GLU A 91 5.09 11.79 11.99
N VAL A 92 4.95 10.70 12.75
CA VAL A 92 5.50 9.38 12.39
C VAL A 92 4.36 8.43 12.08
N PHE A 93 4.45 7.78 10.92
CA PHE A 93 3.50 6.79 10.44
C PHE A 93 4.18 5.43 10.30
N PRO A 94 3.68 4.37 10.96
CA PRO A 94 4.24 3.03 10.84
C PRO A 94 3.73 2.33 9.58
N PHE A 95 4.64 1.79 8.77
CA PHE A 95 4.33 0.97 7.60
C PHE A 95 5.04 -0.37 7.67
N ALA A 96 4.34 -1.47 7.36
CA ALA A 96 5.02 -2.73 7.07
C ALA A 96 5.33 -2.79 5.57
N VAL A 97 6.55 -3.18 5.23
CA VAL A 97 7.05 -3.28 3.86
C VAL A 97 7.70 -4.63 3.60
N ASP A 98 7.64 -5.08 2.36
CA ASP A 98 8.46 -6.19 1.88
C ASP A 98 9.88 -5.69 1.60
N PRO A 99 10.94 -6.22 2.26
CA PRO A 99 12.31 -5.82 1.97
C PRO A 99 12.71 -6.09 0.52
N GLU A 100 12.10 -7.06 -0.17
CA GLU A 100 12.36 -7.33 -1.59
C GLU A 100 11.60 -6.37 -2.53
N GLY A 101 10.66 -5.58 -1.99
CA GLY A 101 9.96 -4.53 -2.72
C GLY A 101 10.84 -3.31 -3.01
N THR A 102 10.31 -2.36 -3.77
CA THR A 102 11.03 -1.15 -4.20
C THR A 102 10.68 0.09 -3.38
N VAL A 103 11.49 1.14 -3.51
CA VAL A 103 11.17 2.46 -2.93
C VAL A 103 9.87 3.03 -3.51
N ASP A 104 9.57 2.81 -4.79
CA ASP A 104 8.29 3.22 -5.40
C ASP A 104 7.08 2.52 -4.74
N ASP A 105 7.22 1.25 -4.35
CA ASP A 105 6.17 0.52 -3.63
C ASP A 105 5.88 1.16 -2.26
N LEU A 106 6.94 1.55 -1.53
CA LEU A 106 6.77 2.31 -0.28
C LEU A 106 6.12 3.68 -0.54
N LYS A 107 6.49 4.39 -1.61
CA LYS A 107 5.84 5.67 -1.95
C LYS A 107 4.34 5.51 -2.22
N ARG A 108 3.94 4.44 -2.90
CA ARG A 108 2.52 4.11 -3.13
C ARG A 108 1.81 3.79 -1.82
N LEU A 109 2.42 3.01 -0.93
CA LEU A 109 1.85 2.71 0.39
C LEU A 109 1.63 3.99 1.22
N ILE A 110 2.60 4.92 1.21
CA ILE A 110 2.47 6.22 1.87
C ILE A 110 1.36 7.05 1.20
N HIS A 111 1.22 6.98 -0.13
CA HIS A 111 0.15 7.68 -0.84
C HIS A 111 -1.24 7.21 -0.43
N ASP A 112 -1.43 5.89 -0.41
CA ASP A 112 -2.74 5.28 -0.13
C ASP A 112 -3.20 5.55 1.30
N ARG A 113 -2.26 5.67 2.26
CA ARG A 113 -2.58 5.77 3.69
C ARG A 113 -2.41 7.16 4.30
N ALA A 114 -1.40 7.91 3.87
CA ALA A 114 -1.08 9.23 4.41
C ALA A 114 -1.46 10.37 3.43
N GLU A 115 -2.10 10.04 2.30
CA GLU A 115 -2.58 10.97 1.26
C GLU A 115 -1.47 11.84 0.63
N TYR A 116 -0.20 11.47 0.81
CA TYR A 116 0.93 12.17 0.19
C TYR A 116 1.15 11.65 -1.24
N PRO A 117 1.03 12.47 -2.29
CA PRO A 117 1.16 11.98 -3.67
C PRO A 117 2.52 11.34 -3.94
N ALA A 118 2.55 10.07 -4.38
CA ALA A 118 3.79 9.30 -4.61
C ALA A 118 4.86 10.09 -5.39
N ARG A 119 4.44 10.75 -6.48
CA ARG A 119 5.32 11.58 -7.33
C ARG A 119 5.94 12.81 -6.64
N ALA A 120 5.36 13.26 -5.54
CA ALA A 120 5.85 14.43 -4.78
C ALA A 120 6.68 14.01 -3.57
N GLN A 121 6.71 12.72 -3.24
CA GLN A 121 7.49 12.19 -2.13
C GLN A 121 8.96 12.09 -2.54
N GLU A 122 9.81 12.72 -1.75
CA GLU A 122 11.27 12.54 -1.77
C GLU A 122 11.62 11.79 -0.50
N LEU A 123 11.86 10.48 -0.59
CA LEU A 123 12.16 9.66 0.59
C LEU A 123 13.65 9.71 0.87
N SER A 124 14.03 9.80 2.14
CA SER A 124 15.44 9.81 2.55
C SER A 124 15.68 9.08 3.87
N ILE A 125 16.86 8.49 4.03
CA ILE A 125 17.34 7.89 5.27
C ILE A 125 18.63 8.58 5.66
N ASP A 126 18.68 9.15 6.87
CA ASP A 126 19.84 9.92 7.38
C ASP A 126 20.32 11.02 6.39
N GLY A 127 19.37 11.62 5.66
CA GLY A 127 19.64 12.64 4.64
C GLY A 127 20.13 12.12 3.29
N VAL A 128 20.22 10.80 3.11
CA VAL A 128 20.51 10.16 1.82
C VAL A 128 19.19 9.86 1.10
N GLU A 129 19.02 10.43 -0.09
CA GLU A 129 17.82 10.22 -0.91
C GLU A 129 17.75 8.79 -1.45
N LEU A 130 16.54 8.23 -1.45
CA LEU A 130 16.26 6.88 -1.96
C LEU A 130 15.77 6.97 -3.41
N GLU A 131 16.37 6.16 -4.28
CA GLU A 131 15.96 6.07 -5.70
C GLU A 131 14.80 5.08 -5.87
N ASP A 132 13.81 5.43 -6.71
CA ASP A 132 12.55 4.71 -6.88
C ASP A 132 12.71 3.21 -7.23
N GLU A 133 13.65 2.88 -8.10
CA GLU A 133 13.89 1.50 -8.58
C GLU A 133 14.77 0.66 -7.64
N GLN A 134 15.30 1.25 -6.57
CA GLN A 134 16.16 0.50 -5.64
C GLN A 134 15.32 -0.41 -4.73
N PRO A 135 15.78 -1.64 -4.46
CA PRO A 135 15.13 -2.52 -3.50
C PRO A 135 15.30 -1.96 -2.08
N LEU A 136 14.26 -2.12 -1.25
CA LEU A 136 14.27 -1.66 0.14
C LEU A 136 15.33 -2.40 0.97
N SER A 137 15.63 -3.66 0.65
CA SER A 137 16.69 -4.47 1.28
C SER A 137 18.09 -3.86 1.16
N LYS A 138 18.32 -2.91 0.24
CA LYS A 138 19.56 -2.14 0.20
C LYS A 138 19.74 -1.22 1.41
N TRP A 139 18.63 -0.79 2.00
CA TRP A 139 18.57 0.19 3.09
C TRP A 139 18.08 -0.39 4.41
N LEU A 140 17.29 -1.46 4.33
CA LEU A 140 16.70 -2.16 5.46
C LEU A 140 17.49 -3.46 5.69
N ASP A 141 18.18 -3.58 6.83
CA ASP A 141 18.78 -4.84 7.24
C ASP A 141 17.71 -5.76 7.85
N ALA A 142 17.73 -7.04 7.45
CA ALA A 142 16.77 -8.04 7.91
C ALA A 142 16.83 -8.32 9.42
N ASP A 143 17.94 -7.98 10.08
CA ASP A 143 18.16 -8.27 11.50
C ASP A 143 17.34 -7.35 12.45
N CYS A 144 16.56 -6.39 11.92
CA CYS A 144 15.58 -5.57 12.65
C CYS A 144 16.12 -4.95 13.96
N SER A 145 17.43 -4.65 14.01
CA SER A 145 18.07 -4.27 15.27
C SER A 145 17.70 -2.85 15.73
N PHE A 146 17.15 -2.02 14.82
CA PHE A 146 16.67 -0.66 15.10
C PHE A 146 15.47 -0.30 14.22
N PRO A 147 14.57 0.59 14.69
CA PRO A 147 13.50 1.13 13.84
C PRO A 147 14.10 1.98 12.71
N TYR A 148 13.76 1.65 11.46
CA TYR A 148 14.14 2.44 10.29
C TYR A 148 13.27 3.68 10.17
N PHE A 149 13.88 4.86 10.27
CA PHE A 149 13.21 6.13 10.02
C PHE A 149 13.48 6.58 8.59
N ILE A 150 12.40 6.79 7.85
CA ILE A 150 12.42 7.29 6.47
C ILE A 150 11.76 8.67 6.48
N ASP A 151 12.51 9.71 6.21
CA ASP A 151 11.99 11.06 6.17
C ASP A 151 11.32 11.32 4.80
N ILE A 152 10.08 11.79 4.84
CA ILE A 152 9.32 12.29 3.69
C ILE A 152 9.71 13.75 3.50
N GLY A 153 10.33 14.05 2.37
CA GLY A 153 10.73 15.39 1.97
C GLY A 153 9.58 16.40 1.93
N ASN A 154 9.93 17.66 1.70
CA ASN A 154 8.95 18.74 1.72
C ASN A 154 7.96 18.63 0.55
N ILE A 155 6.74 18.19 0.85
CA ILE A 155 5.62 18.25 -0.07
C ILE A 155 4.95 19.62 0.06
N LEU A 156 4.92 20.35 -1.06
CA LEU A 156 4.25 21.64 -1.17
C LEU A 156 2.85 21.44 -1.77
N LYS A 157 1.84 21.93 -1.05
CA LYS A 157 0.46 22.01 -1.53
C LYS A 157 0.20 23.41 -2.08
N LEU A 158 0.08 23.52 -3.39
CA LEU A 158 -0.26 24.75 -4.10
C LEU A 158 -1.76 24.79 -4.37
N VAL A 159 -2.44 25.86 -3.98
CA VAL A 159 -3.86 26.07 -4.28
C VAL A 159 -3.97 27.23 -5.25
N LEU A 160 -4.38 26.95 -6.48
CA LEU A 160 -4.61 27.94 -7.54
C LEU A 160 -6.09 28.30 -7.59
N GLN A 161 -6.40 29.55 -7.25
CA GLN A 161 -7.76 30.10 -7.34
C GLN A 161 -7.97 30.73 -8.72
N LEU A 162 -8.68 30.03 -9.62
CA LEU A 162 -8.91 30.51 -10.98
C LEU A 162 -10.33 31.07 -11.10
N GLY A 163 -10.59 32.28 -10.61
CA GLY A 163 -11.84 33.03 -10.83
C GLY A 163 -13.12 32.16 -10.82
N SER A 164 -13.81 32.07 -11.97
CA SER A 164 -15.04 31.27 -12.15
C SER A 164 -14.84 29.75 -12.22
N PHE A 165 -13.60 29.27 -12.34
CA PHE A 165 -13.23 27.86 -12.46
C PHE A 165 -12.92 27.19 -11.12
N GLY A 166 -12.99 27.92 -10.00
CA GLY A 166 -12.78 27.37 -8.67
C GLY A 166 -11.31 27.15 -8.29
N ALA A 167 -11.10 26.53 -7.13
CA ALA A 167 -9.79 26.23 -6.58
C ALA A 167 -9.28 24.89 -7.09
N HIS A 168 -8.08 24.88 -7.68
CA HIS A 168 -7.37 23.67 -8.08
C HIS A 168 -6.17 23.46 -7.15
N THR A 169 -6.04 22.25 -6.60
CA THR A 169 -4.94 21.90 -5.71
C THR A 169 -3.90 21.08 -6.47
N TYR A 170 -2.63 21.48 -6.36
CA TYR A 170 -1.48 20.78 -6.92
C TYR A 170 -0.51 20.43 -5.79
N PHE A 171 0.12 19.27 -5.90
CA PHE A 171 1.18 18.84 -5.00
C PHE A 171 2.46 18.69 -5.80
N THR A 172 3.55 19.21 -5.25
CA THR A 172 4.90 19.14 -5.83
C THR A 172 5.90 18.93 -4.71
N SER A 173 7.02 18.27 -4.99
CA SER A 173 8.15 18.29 -4.08
C SER A 173 8.83 19.67 -4.10
N GLY A 174 9.64 19.95 -3.07
CA GLY A 174 10.48 21.15 -3.02
C GLY A 174 11.45 21.22 -4.20
N ALA A 175 12.12 20.12 -4.55
CA ALA A 175 13.06 20.11 -5.67
C ALA A 175 12.35 20.33 -7.02
N MET A 176 11.19 19.70 -7.24
CA MET A 176 10.38 19.91 -8.43
C MET A 176 9.90 21.35 -8.57
N ALA A 177 9.48 21.99 -7.47
CA ALA A 177 9.06 23.39 -7.49
C ALA A 177 10.22 24.31 -7.88
N VAL A 178 11.42 24.07 -7.34
CA VAL A 178 12.63 24.82 -7.70
C VAL A 178 13.00 24.58 -9.16
N ALA A 179 12.97 23.34 -9.65
CA ALA A 179 13.27 23.01 -11.03
C ALA A 179 12.29 23.66 -12.02
N GLN A 180 10.99 23.65 -11.71
CA GLN A 180 9.98 24.34 -12.51
C GLN A 180 10.17 25.85 -12.51
N LEU A 181 10.47 26.46 -11.35
CA LEU A 181 10.74 27.89 -11.25
C LEU A 181 12.02 28.28 -12.02
N LYS A 182 13.09 27.50 -11.92
CA LYS A 182 14.32 27.70 -12.70
C LYS A 182 14.04 27.65 -14.20
N SER A 183 13.28 26.65 -14.65
CA SER A 183 12.90 26.50 -16.05
C SER A 183 12.03 27.65 -16.57
N VAL A 184 11.12 28.19 -15.74
CA VAL A 184 10.25 29.31 -16.11
C VAL A 184 11.01 30.65 -16.11
N LEU A 185 12.03 30.77 -15.24
CA LEU A 185 12.81 32.00 -15.09
C LEU A 185 14.10 32.00 -15.93
N GLU A 186 14.38 30.96 -16.71
CA GLU A 186 15.64 30.75 -17.45
C GLU A 186 16.88 30.95 -16.55
N LEU A 187 16.80 30.50 -15.29
CA LEU A 187 17.89 30.61 -14.33
C LEU A 187 18.70 29.30 -14.32
N ASP A 188 19.97 29.37 -14.72
CA ASP A 188 20.97 28.31 -14.54
C ASP A 188 21.26 28.07 -13.02
#